data_AF-A0A669QJ72-F1
#
_entry.id   AF-A0A669QJ72-F1
#
_cell.length_a   1.000
_cell.length_b   1.000
_cell.length_c   1.000
_cell.angle_alpha   90.00
_cell.angle_beta   90.00
_cell.angle_gamma   90.00
#
_symmetry.space_group_name_H-M   'P 1'
#
loop_
_entity.id
_entity.type
_entity.pdbx_description
1 polymer ?
#
loop_
_entity_poly.entity_id
_entity_poly.type
_entity_poly.pdbx_seq_one_letter_code
_entity_poly.pdbx_strand_id
1 'polypeptide(L)' 'MPEGPSVRKFQLLTSPFVGQVVAKVGGSSKKINVNDLNALRLQDSQVSCAEDDLWQV' A
#
# COMPACT_ATOMS: atom_id res chain seq x y z
N MET A 1 22.95 -12.60 1.47
CA MET A 1 22.52 -11.50 0.58
C MET A 1 22.08 -10.37 1.51
N PRO A 2 22.55 -9.12 1.36
CA PRO A 2 21.97 -8.04 2.15
C PRO A 2 20.49 -7.96 1.77
N GLU A 3 19.61 -7.99 2.76
CA GLU A 3 18.18 -7.94 2.53
C GLU A 3 17.85 -6.65 1.77
N GLY A 4 17.16 -6.80 0.63
CA GLY A 4 16.66 -5.66 -0.12
C GLY A 4 15.75 -4.79 0.76
N PRO A 5 15.46 -3.55 0.37
CA PRO A 5 14.55 -2.69 1.13
C PRO A 5 13.24 -3.43 1.39
N SER A 6 12.98 -3.74 2.65
CA SER A 6 11.79 -4.49 3.04
C SER A 6 10.55 -3.65 2.78
N VAL A 7 9.45 -4.33 2.41
CA VAL A 7 8.13 -3.71 2.23
C VAL A 7 7.70 -2.94 3.49
N ARG A 8 8.19 -3.37 4.67
CA ARG A 8 8.00 -2.70 5.96
C ARG A 8 8.47 -1.24 5.98
N LYS A 9 9.53 -0.87 5.24
CA LYS A 9 9.98 0.53 5.14
C LYS A 9 8.96 1.40 4.40
N PHE A 10 8.37 0.89 3.32
CA PHE A 10 7.33 1.60 2.58
C PHE A 10 6.07 1.77 3.41
N GLN A 11 5.69 0.73 4.16
CA GLN A 11 4.55 0.79 5.08
C GLN A 11 4.69 1.88 6.14
N LEU A 12 5.89 2.10 6.69
CA LEU A 12 6.14 3.18 7.63
C LEU A 12 5.97 4.57 6.99
N LEU A 13 6.23 4.69 5.69
CA LEU A 13 6.05 5.94 4.96
C LEU A 13 4.58 6.19 4.58
N THR A 14 3.80 5.12 4.39
CA THR A 14 2.39 5.23 4.00
C THR A 14 1.43 5.34 5.18
N SER A 15 1.80 4.81 6.36
CA SER A 15 0.94 4.81 7.55
C SER A 15 0.41 6.19 7.97
N PRO A 16 1.16 7.31 7.86
CA PRO A 16 0.64 8.62 8.27
C PRO A 16 -0.53 9.13 7.41
N PHE A 17 -0.73 8.56 6.23
CA PHE A 17 -1.81 8.94 5.32
C PHE A 17 -3.11 8.15 5.57
N VAL A 18 -3.08 7.12 6.41
CA VAL A 18 -4.29 6.36 6.76
C VAL A 18 -5.30 7.30 7.45
N GLY A 19 -6.55 7.23 7.02
CA GLY A 19 -7.63 8.13 7.44
C GLY A 19 -7.67 9.46 6.68
N GLN A 20 -6.71 9.77 5.81
CA GLN A 20 -6.72 10.98 4.98
C GLN A 20 -7.49 10.77 3.66
N VAL A 21 -8.03 11.87 3.12
CA VAL A 21 -8.76 11.88 1.85
C VAL A 21 -7.81 12.23 0.71
N VAL A 22 -7.91 11.47 -0.39
CA VAL A 22 -7.10 11.69 -1.60
C VAL A 22 -7.55 12.97 -2.29
N ALA A 23 -6.67 13.98 -2.31
CA ALA A 23 -6.94 15.25 -2.98
C ALA A 23 -6.61 15.22 -4.48
N LYS A 24 -5.61 14.43 -4.88
CA LYS A 24 -5.13 14.33 -6.26
C LYS A 24 -4.37 13.03 -6.49
N VAL A 25 -4.41 12.54 -7.72
CA VAL A 25 -3.68 11.35 -8.20
C VAL A 25 -2.78 11.68 -9.39
N GLY A 26 -1.81 10.81 -9.69
CA GLY A 26 -0.91 10.92 -10.84
C GLY A 26 -0.21 9.61 -11.18
N GLY A 27 0.61 9.61 -12.24
CA GLY A 27 1.33 8.43 -12.74
C GLY A 27 0.89 8.03 -14.16
N SER A 28 1.64 7.11 -14.79
CA SER A 28 1.39 6.66 -16.17
C SER A 28 0.71 5.29 -16.28
N SER A 29 0.49 4.60 -15.16
CA SER A 29 -0.17 3.29 -15.13
C SER A 29 -1.66 3.43 -15.45
N LYS A 30 -2.15 2.59 -16.39
CA LYS A 30 -3.55 2.62 -16.87
C LYS A 30 -4.33 1.34 -16.53
N LYS A 31 -3.80 0.50 -15.63
CA LYS A 31 -4.46 -0.77 -15.25
C LYS A 31 -5.77 -0.57 -14.52
N ILE A 32 -5.91 0.54 -13.80
CA ILE A 32 -7.15 1.00 -13.16
C ILE A 32 -7.34 2.48 -13.48
N ASN A 33 -8.59 2.95 -13.39
CA ASN A 33 -8.86 4.38 -13.45
C ASN A 33 -8.54 5.03 -12.10
N VAL A 34 -7.31 5.54 -11.97
CA VAL A 34 -6.83 6.16 -10.72
C VAL A 34 -7.63 7.40 -10.33
N ASN A 35 -8.33 8.05 -11.26
CA ASN A 35 -9.15 9.22 -10.95
C ASN A 35 -10.33 8.89 -10.03
N ASP A 36 -10.79 7.64 -10.03
CA ASP A 36 -11.87 7.16 -9.16
C ASP A 36 -11.45 7.13 -7.68
N LEU A 37 -10.14 7.26 -7.41
CA LEU A 37 -9.62 7.35 -6.05
C LEU A 37 -9.71 8.77 -5.46
N ASN A 38 -9.98 9.81 -6.26
CA ASN A 38 -10.14 11.17 -5.73
C ASN A 38 -11.33 11.24 -4.78
N ALA A 39 -11.19 12.02 -3.72
CA ALA A 39 -12.18 12.15 -2.63
C ALA A 39 -12.46 10.87 -1.82
N LEU A 40 -11.83 9.73 -2.16
CA LEU A 40 -11.84 8.54 -1.31
C LEU A 40 -10.83 8.67 -0.16
N ARG A 41 -11.09 7.94 0.92
CA ARG A 41 -10.23 7.91 2.11
C ARG A 41 -9.37 6.67 2.10
N LEU A 42 -8.08 6.81 2.40
CA LEU A 42 -7.20 5.66 2.63
C LEU A 42 -7.63 4.99 3.93
N GLN A 43 -8.21 3.79 3.84
CA GLN A 43 -8.79 3.11 5.01
C GLN A 43 -7.76 2.33 5.81
N ASP A 44 -6.84 1.66 5.12
CA ASP A 44 -5.84 0.81 5.74
C ASP A 44 -4.58 0.75 4.86
N SER A 45 -3.46 0.38 5.47
CA SER A 45 -2.18 0.10 4.83
C SER A 45 -1.63 -1.14 5.50
N GLN A 46 -1.79 -2.30 4.88
CA GLN A 46 -1.36 -3.59 5.44
C GLN A 46 -0.17 -4.14 4.64
N VAL A 47 0.74 -4.80 5.33
CA VAL A 47 1.79 -5.63 4.72
C VAL A 47 1.61 -7.05 5.20
N SER A 48 1.51 -7.99 4.27
CA SER A 48 1.67 -9.40 4.56
C SER A 48 3.13 -9.79 4.33
N CYS A 49 3.73 -10.46 5.30
CA CYS A 49 4.93 -11.26 5.05
C CYS A 49 4.42 -12.49 4.30
N ALA A 50 4.83 -12.66 3.04
CA ALA A 50 4.53 -13.88 2.31
C ALA A 50 5.38 -15.03 2.89
N GLU A 51 5.06 -15.51 4.09
CA GLU A 51 5.68 -16.68 4.73
C GLU A 51 4.85 -17.30 5.88
N ASP A 52 3.55 -16.99 6.01
CA ASP A 52 2.68 -17.58 7.05
C ASP A 52 1.40 -18.23 6.47
N ASP A 53 1.52 -18.86 5.29
CA ASP A 53 0.46 -19.68 4.66
C ASP A 53 0.94 -21.13 4.39
N LEU A 54 1.85 -21.65 5.24
CA LEU A 54 2.42 -23.00 5.06
C LEU A 54 2.41 -23.92 6.30
N TRP A 55 1.77 -23.55 7.42
CA TRP A 55 1.70 -24.45 8.59
C TRP A 55 0.31 -24.57 9.25
N GLN A 56 -0.78 -24.39 8.50
CA GLN A 56 -2.08 -24.93 8.93
C GLN A 56 -2.34 -26.31 8.30
N VAL A 57 -1.57 -27.32 8.74
CA VAL A 57 -1.93 -28.74 8.73
C VAL A 57 -1.37 -29.38 10.00
#